data_AF-A0A3R9VLN3-F1
#
_entry.id   AF-A0A3R9VLN3-F1
#
_cell.length_a   1.000
_cell.length_b   1.000
_cell.length_c   1.000
_cell.angle_alpha   90.00
_cell.angle_beta   90.00
_cell.angle_gamma   90.00
#
_symmetry.space_group_name_H-M   'P 1'
#
loop_
_entity.id
_entity.type
_entity.pdbx_description
1 polymer ?
#
loop_
_entity_poly.entity_id
_entity_poly.type
_entity_poly.pdbx_seq_one_letter_code
_entity_poly.pdbx_strand_id
1 'polypeptide(L)'
;MPKNLSPVAVVHNAIADYRAINAGHRAALSKYADDDGDIRDGQMADYDEDRFTYALEQNDTLESVMANLTEVFGLPTNQPITVLGAWHQRFEVTPGRLDDTAREAFTNGQCHALALALNEVTGWPTTALLTSDCSGLDRMCAEDPDDDCPCRIGHVVVTRPDGAHVDITGAHAPGQVPDFPGATAVPMTEAHWSAIRSTPTWRDADMHAARTFVNPLLASLGDAQPAS
;
A
#
# COMPACT_ATOMS: atom_id res chain seq x y z
N MET A 1 -5.16 14.91 16.80
CA MET A 1 -5.19 13.47 17.13
C MET A 1 -6.40 13.22 18.01
N PRO A 2 -7.47 12.58 17.51
CA PRO A 2 -8.58 12.23 18.38
C PRO A 2 -8.09 11.22 19.44
N LYS A 3 -8.57 11.40 20.67
CA LYS A 3 -8.29 10.57 21.85
C LYS A 3 -8.41 9.07 21.50
N ASN A 4 -7.54 8.23 22.06
CA ASN A 4 -7.62 6.76 22.01
C ASN A 4 -9.07 6.29 22.22
N LEU A 5 -9.79 6.06 21.13
CA LEU A 5 -11.13 5.53 21.17
C LEU A 5 -11.02 4.07 21.59
N SER A 6 -11.91 3.63 22.48
CA SER A 6 -12.03 2.19 22.74
C SER A 6 -12.42 1.45 21.45
N PRO A 7 -12.07 0.17 21.30
CA PRO A 7 -12.44 -0.59 20.10
C PRO A 7 -13.94 -0.57 19.78
N VAL A 8 -14.78 -0.63 20.81
CA VAL A 8 -16.24 -0.52 20.67
C VAL A 8 -16.66 0.85 20.13
N ALA A 9 -16.01 1.93 20.59
CA ALA A 9 -16.28 3.28 20.10
C ALA A 9 -15.91 3.45 18.62
N VAL A 10 -14.81 2.82 18.16
CA VAL A 10 -14.43 2.85 16.74
C VAL A 10 -15.48 2.14 15.88
N VAL A 11 -15.94 0.96 16.28
CA VAL A 11 -17.02 0.24 15.58
C VAL A 11 -18.32 1.05 15.55
N HIS A 12 -18.71 1.65 16.69
CA HIS A 12 -19.93 2.46 16.75
C HIS A 12 -19.84 3.70 15.85
N ASN A 13 -18.70 4.39 15.84
CA ASN A 13 -18.50 5.55 14.97
C ASN A 13 -18.58 5.13 13.50
N ALA A 14 -17.90 4.05 13.09
CA ALA A 14 -17.97 3.55 11.71
C ALA A 14 -19.40 3.22 11.26
N ILE A 15 -20.20 2.59 12.13
CA ILE A 15 -21.62 2.30 11.84
C ILE A 15 -22.44 3.58 11.75
N ALA A 16 -22.21 4.55 12.63
CA ALA A 16 -22.92 5.82 12.64
C ALA A 16 -22.62 6.64 11.38
N ASP A 17 -21.34 6.74 11.02
CA ASP A 17 -20.87 7.47 9.83
C ASP A 17 -21.42 6.83 8.54
N TYR A 18 -21.34 5.50 8.42
CA TYR A 18 -21.93 4.79 7.29
C TYR A 18 -23.44 5.05 7.14
N ARG A 19 -24.18 5.03 8.25
CA ARG A 19 -25.62 5.32 8.25
C ARG A 19 -25.92 6.76 7.83
N ALA A 20 -25.13 7.72 8.32
CA ALA A 20 -25.29 9.13 7.97
C ALA A 20 -25.02 9.38 6.48
N ILE A 21 -23.93 8.85 5.95
CA ILE A 21 -23.56 8.96 4.52
C ILE A 21 -24.62 8.31 3.64
N ASN A 22 -25.04 7.08 3.95
CA ASN A 22 -26.06 6.39 3.15
C ASN A 22 -27.43 7.11 3.18
N ALA A 23 -27.81 7.69 4.33
CA ALA A 23 -29.01 8.51 4.42
C ALA A 23 -28.89 9.80 3.59
N GLY A 24 -27.73 10.46 3.62
CA GLY A 24 -27.42 11.63 2.79
C GLY A 24 -27.48 11.33 1.30
N HIS A 25 -26.82 10.26 0.85
CA HIS A 25 -26.82 9.84 -0.55
C HIS A 25 -28.24 9.52 -1.04
N ARG A 26 -29.03 8.80 -0.24
CA ARG A 26 -30.42 8.50 -0.58
C ARG A 26 -31.27 9.77 -0.70
N ALA A 27 -31.13 10.71 0.22
CA ALA A 27 -31.85 11.98 0.18
C ALA A 27 -31.41 12.86 -1.00
N ALA A 28 -30.14 12.81 -1.38
CA ALA A 28 -29.64 13.53 -2.53
C ALA A 28 -30.17 12.94 -3.85
N LEU A 29 -30.15 11.60 -3.97
CA LEU A 29 -30.65 10.91 -5.16
C LEU A 29 -32.17 10.93 -5.29
N SER A 30 -32.93 11.12 -4.21
CA SER A 30 -34.40 11.19 -4.28
C SER A 30 -34.91 12.38 -5.10
N LYS A 31 -34.07 13.40 -5.38
CA LYS A 31 -34.44 14.52 -6.27
C LYS A 31 -34.75 14.07 -7.71
N TYR A 32 -34.19 12.92 -8.12
CA TYR A 32 -34.37 12.32 -9.45
C TYR A 32 -35.58 11.40 -9.54
N ALA A 33 -36.12 10.96 -8.40
CA ALA A 33 -37.25 10.04 -8.34
C ALA A 33 -38.58 10.80 -8.42
N ASP A 34 -39.58 10.20 -9.05
CA ASP A 34 -40.99 10.61 -8.94
C ASP A 34 -41.67 10.01 -7.69
N ASP A 35 -42.98 10.20 -7.58
CA ASP A 35 -43.77 9.74 -6.43
C ASP A 35 -43.85 8.20 -6.35
N ASP A 36 -43.62 7.51 -7.46
CA ASP A 36 -43.59 6.04 -7.54
C ASP A 36 -42.17 5.48 -7.28
N GLY A 37 -41.17 6.36 -7.20
CA GLY A 37 -39.77 6.01 -6.99
C GLY A 37 -38.99 5.75 -8.27
N ASP A 38 -39.60 5.99 -9.44
CA ASP A 38 -38.97 5.83 -10.74
C ASP A 38 -38.13 7.06 -11.07
N ILE A 39 -36.99 6.86 -11.73
CA ILE A 39 -36.14 7.97 -12.18
C ILE A 39 -36.84 8.67 -13.33
N ARG A 40 -37.11 9.97 -13.17
CA ARG A 40 -37.85 10.76 -14.15
C ARG A 40 -37.18 10.74 -15.52
N ASP A 41 -38.01 10.71 -16.57
CA ASP A 41 -37.56 10.77 -17.95
C ASP A 41 -36.61 11.95 -18.19
N GLY A 42 -35.46 11.66 -18.79
CA GLY A 42 -34.41 12.65 -19.09
C GLY A 42 -33.44 12.94 -17.94
N GLN A 43 -33.67 12.42 -16.72
CA GLN A 43 -32.75 12.62 -15.58
C GLN A 43 -31.79 11.44 -15.34
N MET A 44 -31.89 10.36 -16.11
CA MET A 44 -31.08 9.15 -15.90
C MET A 44 -29.57 9.43 -15.97
N ALA A 45 -29.12 10.26 -16.91
CA ALA A 45 -27.69 10.58 -17.04
C ALA A 45 -27.14 11.31 -15.80
N ASP A 46 -27.86 12.34 -15.33
CA ASP A 46 -27.50 13.08 -14.12
C ASP A 46 -27.58 12.20 -12.87
N TYR A 47 -28.57 11.30 -12.80
CA TYR A 47 -28.70 10.32 -11.73
C TYR A 47 -27.49 9.37 -11.69
N ASP A 48 -27.08 8.83 -12.83
CA ASP A 48 -25.95 7.91 -12.92
C ASP A 48 -24.62 8.60 -12.58
N GLU A 49 -24.44 9.87 -12.97
CA GLU A 49 -23.26 10.68 -12.59
C GLU A 49 -23.19 10.92 -11.08
N ASP A 50 -24.27 11.39 -10.46
CA ASP A 50 -24.35 11.60 -9.01
C ASP A 50 -24.16 10.28 -8.25
N ARG A 51 -24.84 9.22 -8.71
CA ARG A 51 -24.71 7.88 -8.11
C ARG A 51 -23.28 7.37 -8.19
N PHE A 52 -22.58 7.58 -9.29
CA PHE A 52 -21.18 7.21 -9.43
C PHE A 52 -20.29 7.98 -8.45
N THR A 53 -20.50 9.29 -8.33
CA THR A 53 -19.79 10.15 -7.37
C THR A 53 -19.98 9.66 -5.93
N TYR A 54 -21.23 9.35 -5.55
CA TYR A 54 -21.53 8.82 -4.21
C TYR A 54 -20.98 7.41 -3.97
N ALA A 55 -20.82 6.60 -5.02
CA ALA A 55 -20.17 5.30 -4.91
C ALA A 55 -18.66 5.45 -4.62
N LEU A 56 -17.99 6.45 -5.21
CA LEU A 56 -16.60 6.78 -4.89
C LEU A 56 -16.46 7.23 -3.43
N GLU A 57 -17.32 8.13 -2.96
CA GLU A 57 -17.30 8.58 -1.55
C GLU A 57 -17.54 7.41 -0.57
N GLN A 58 -18.43 6.47 -0.90
CA GLN A 58 -18.64 5.27 -0.10
C GLN A 58 -17.41 4.35 -0.10
N ASN A 59 -16.70 4.25 -1.22
CA ASN A 59 -15.47 3.46 -1.31
C ASN A 59 -14.38 4.07 -0.39
N ASP A 60 -14.15 5.38 -0.48
CA ASP A 60 -13.17 6.09 0.36
C ASP A 60 -13.50 5.97 1.85
N THR A 61 -14.79 6.03 2.18
CA THR A 61 -15.28 5.81 3.55
C THR A 61 -14.99 4.38 4.02
N LEU A 62 -15.25 3.38 3.18
CA LEU A 62 -15.00 1.98 3.52
C LEU A 62 -13.51 1.73 3.77
N GLU A 63 -12.64 2.26 2.90
CA GLU A 63 -11.19 2.18 3.07
C GLU A 63 -10.74 2.80 4.40
N SER A 64 -11.26 3.99 4.72
CA SER A 64 -10.98 4.68 5.99
C SER A 64 -11.45 3.87 7.20
N VAL A 65 -12.64 3.26 7.13
CA VAL A 65 -13.16 2.39 8.19
C VAL A 65 -12.29 1.15 8.36
N MET A 66 -11.88 0.51 7.26
CA MET A 66 -11.02 -0.68 7.31
C MET A 66 -9.65 -0.37 7.90
N ALA A 67 -9.04 0.78 7.56
CA ALA A 67 -7.79 1.23 8.16
C ALA A 67 -7.93 1.44 9.68
N ASN A 68 -8.97 2.14 10.12
CA ASN A 68 -9.23 2.39 11.54
C ASN A 68 -9.48 1.08 12.32
N LEU A 69 -10.25 0.15 11.75
CA LEU A 69 -10.47 -1.16 12.36
C LEU A 69 -9.15 -1.94 12.46
N THR A 70 -8.32 -1.91 11.41
CA THR A 70 -7.04 -2.63 11.40
C THR A 70 -6.04 -2.03 12.38
N GLU A 71 -6.02 -0.71 12.57
CA GLU A 71 -5.20 -0.06 13.59
C GLU A 71 -5.58 -0.50 15.01
N VAL A 72 -6.88 -0.65 15.27
CA VAL A 72 -7.41 -0.95 16.61
C VAL A 72 -7.37 -2.43 16.95
N PHE A 73 -7.74 -3.30 16.00
CA PHE A 73 -7.88 -4.73 16.22
C PHE A 73 -6.67 -5.54 15.72
N GLY A 74 -5.82 -4.93 14.90
CA GLY A 74 -4.77 -5.63 14.15
C GLY A 74 -5.34 -6.47 13.00
N LEU A 75 -4.44 -7.04 12.21
CA LEU A 75 -4.77 -8.06 11.22
C LEU A 75 -4.89 -9.43 11.88
N PRO A 76 -5.74 -10.34 11.35
CA PRO A 76 -5.87 -11.67 11.90
C PRO A 76 -4.59 -12.49 11.60
N THR A 77 -3.98 -13.07 12.64
CA THR A 77 -2.67 -13.75 12.50
C THR A 77 -2.76 -15.23 12.13
N ASN A 78 -3.98 -15.77 12.02
CA ASN A 78 -4.23 -17.21 11.84
C ASN A 78 -5.04 -17.53 10.58
N GLN A 79 -5.35 -16.55 9.74
CA GLN A 79 -6.04 -16.73 8.48
C GLN A 79 -5.41 -15.85 7.40
N PRO A 80 -5.48 -16.26 6.12
CA PRO A 80 -5.01 -15.44 5.03
C PRO A 80 -5.78 -14.12 4.91
N ILE A 81 -5.08 -13.09 4.46
CA ILE A 81 -5.63 -11.83 3.96
C ILE A 81 -5.20 -11.64 2.51
N THR A 82 -6.00 -10.94 1.72
CA THR A 82 -5.58 -10.54 0.37
C THR A 82 -4.66 -9.31 0.47
N VAL A 83 -3.45 -9.44 -0.05
CA VAL A 83 -2.56 -8.31 -0.37
C VAL A 83 -2.53 -8.13 -1.89
N LEU A 84 -2.62 -6.88 -2.35
CA LEU A 84 -2.57 -6.53 -3.77
C LEU A 84 -1.16 -6.16 -4.18
N GLY A 85 -0.60 -6.89 -5.13
CA GLY A 85 0.64 -6.51 -5.80
C GLY A 85 0.43 -5.63 -7.03
N ALA A 86 1.46 -5.59 -7.86
CA ALA A 86 1.44 -4.96 -9.17
C ALA A 86 0.29 -5.53 -10.04
N TRP A 87 -0.25 -4.71 -10.94
CA TRP A 87 -1.31 -5.12 -11.88
C TRP A 87 -2.56 -5.76 -11.26
N HIS A 88 -2.89 -5.43 -10.02
CA HIS A 88 -4.03 -6.04 -9.28
C HIS A 88 -3.86 -7.54 -8.99
N GLN A 89 -2.64 -8.08 -9.08
CA GLN A 89 -2.39 -9.46 -8.68
C GLN A 89 -2.72 -9.63 -7.19
N ARG A 90 -3.48 -10.68 -6.86
CA ARG A 90 -3.95 -10.97 -5.50
C ARG A 90 -3.09 -12.06 -4.89
N PHE A 91 -2.57 -11.80 -3.69
CA PHE A 91 -1.80 -12.76 -2.90
C PHE A 91 -2.50 -13.02 -1.57
N GLU A 92 -2.73 -14.28 -1.24
CA GLU A 92 -3.36 -14.69 0.02
C GLU A 92 -2.26 -14.92 1.07
N VAL A 93 -1.87 -13.86 1.78
CA VAL A 93 -0.76 -13.90 2.75
C VAL A 93 -1.28 -14.14 4.16
N THR A 94 -0.57 -14.94 4.96
CA THR A 94 -0.87 -15.04 6.41
C THR A 94 -0.01 -14.03 7.16
N PRO A 95 -0.61 -13.05 7.87
CA PRO A 95 0.14 -12.03 8.59
C PRO A 95 1.17 -12.62 9.56
N GLY A 96 2.40 -12.13 9.50
CA GLY A 96 3.52 -12.60 10.33
C GLY A 96 4.18 -13.90 9.88
N ARG A 97 3.74 -14.53 8.79
CA ARG A 97 4.34 -15.76 8.26
C ARG A 97 5.21 -15.48 7.04
N LEU A 98 6.54 -15.63 7.18
CA LEU A 98 7.48 -15.50 6.07
C LEU A 98 7.56 -16.80 5.23
N ASP A 99 6.57 -17.02 4.39
CA ASP A 99 6.54 -18.07 3.38
C ASP A 99 6.69 -17.50 1.95
N ASP A 100 6.61 -18.38 0.96
CA ASP A 100 6.82 -18.02 -0.44
C ASP A 100 5.74 -17.07 -0.96
N THR A 101 4.49 -17.19 -0.47
CA THR A 101 3.42 -16.27 -0.85
C THR A 101 3.66 -14.87 -0.31
N ALA A 102 4.16 -14.73 0.92
CA ALA A 102 4.60 -13.43 1.43
C ALA A 102 5.77 -12.87 0.60
N ARG A 103 6.77 -13.69 0.26
CA ARG A 103 7.89 -13.26 -0.60
C ARG A 103 7.41 -12.76 -1.95
N GLU A 104 6.54 -13.52 -2.62
CA GLU A 104 5.99 -13.13 -3.92
C GLU A 104 5.21 -11.82 -3.85
N ALA A 105 4.35 -11.64 -2.84
CA ALA A 105 3.54 -10.42 -2.70
C ALA A 105 4.39 -9.16 -2.54
N PHE A 106 5.43 -9.25 -1.69
CA PHE A 106 6.29 -8.11 -1.39
C PHE A 106 7.38 -7.89 -2.43
N THR A 107 7.81 -8.92 -3.18
CA THR A 107 8.64 -8.71 -4.38
C THR A 107 7.83 -8.09 -5.52
N ASN A 108 6.58 -8.50 -5.71
CA ASN A 108 5.76 -8.08 -6.85
C ASN A 108 4.77 -6.96 -6.51
N GLY A 109 5.24 -5.88 -5.88
CA GLY A 109 4.49 -4.62 -5.82
C GLY A 109 4.24 -4.04 -4.42
N GLN A 110 4.63 -4.73 -3.35
CA GLN A 110 4.55 -4.19 -1.97
C GLN A 110 5.92 -3.99 -1.32
N CYS A 111 7.01 -4.03 -2.08
CA CYS A 111 8.38 -3.86 -1.58
C CYS A 111 8.58 -2.54 -0.82
N HIS A 112 8.00 -1.46 -1.36
CA HIS A 112 8.04 -0.14 -0.78
C HIS A 112 7.29 -0.05 0.57
N ALA A 113 6.18 -0.77 0.74
CA ALA A 113 5.47 -0.86 2.01
C ALA A 113 6.32 -1.55 3.09
N LEU A 114 7.00 -2.65 2.74
CA LEU A 114 7.91 -3.32 3.65
C LEU A 114 9.14 -2.48 3.98
N ALA A 115 9.72 -1.81 2.99
CA ALA A 115 10.87 -0.93 3.21
C ALA A 115 10.52 0.22 4.16
N LEU A 116 9.34 0.84 4.02
CA LEU A 116 8.83 1.83 4.96
C LEU A 116 8.64 1.23 6.36
N ALA A 117 8.01 0.06 6.47
CA ALA A 117 7.79 -0.58 7.77
C ALA A 117 9.10 -0.97 8.48
N LEU A 118 10.11 -1.43 7.73
CA LEU A 118 11.44 -1.69 8.25
C LEU A 118 12.13 -0.40 8.70
N ASN A 119 12.03 0.68 7.93
CA ASN A 119 12.57 1.99 8.29
C ASN A 119 11.94 2.53 9.59
N GLU A 120 10.60 2.43 9.74
CA GLU A 120 9.88 2.85 10.95
C GLU A 120 10.43 2.15 12.22
N VAL A 121 10.77 0.86 12.12
CA VAL A 121 11.21 0.05 13.26
C VAL A 121 12.72 0.16 13.53
N THR A 122 13.53 0.26 12.48
CA THR A 122 15.00 0.14 12.59
C THR A 122 15.75 1.46 12.45
N GLY A 123 15.11 2.47 11.83
CA GLY A 123 15.76 3.70 11.38
C GLY A 123 16.72 3.51 10.20
N TRP A 124 16.82 2.32 9.60
CA TRP A 124 17.69 2.07 8.45
C TRP A 124 17.18 2.82 7.22
N PRO A 125 18.04 3.55 6.49
CA PRO A 125 17.63 4.33 5.34
C PRO A 125 17.06 3.44 4.23
N THR A 126 16.01 3.92 3.57
CA THR A 126 15.42 3.28 2.40
C THR A 126 16.25 3.58 1.15
N THR A 127 16.39 2.59 0.27
CA THR A 127 17.22 2.64 -0.94
C THR A 127 16.41 2.12 -2.13
N ALA A 128 16.41 2.88 -3.22
CA ALA A 128 15.83 2.45 -4.49
C ALA A 128 16.87 1.67 -5.29
N LEU A 129 16.42 0.58 -5.92
CA LEU A 129 17.20 -0.14 -6.93
C LEU A 129 16.64 0.22 -8.30
N LEU A 130 17.49 0.80 -9.14
CA LEU A 130 17.11 1.33 -10.44
C LEU A 130 17.27 0.28 -11.54
N THR A 131 16.28 0.17 -12.41
CA THR A 131 16.31 -0.60 -13.66
C THR A 131 17.02 0.19 -14.76
N SER A 132 17.49 -0.50 -15.80
CA SER A 132 18.03 0.15 -17.00
C SER A 132 16.95 0.91 -17.77
N ASP A 133 15.73 0.39 -17.73
CA ASP A 133 14.64 0.85 -18.57
C ASP A 133 13.72 1.76 -17.79
N CYS A 134 13.44 2.94 -18.34
CA CYS A 134 12.29 3.74 -17.98
C CYS A 134 11.15 3.34 -18.91
N SER A 135 10.03 2.87 -18.36
CA SER A 135 8.87 2.53 -19.20
C SER A 135 8.35 3.76 -19.97
N GLY A 136 8.63 4.98 -19.48
CA GLY A 136 8.14 6.24 -20.06
C GLY A 136 6.61 6.37 -20.03
N LEU A 137 5.92 5.36 -19.49
CA LEU A 137 4.46 5.30 -19.38
C LEU A 137 3.95 6.23 -18.27
N ASP A 138 4.83 6.56 -17.33
CA ASP A 138 4.52 7.39 -16.17
C ASP A 138 5.17 8.77 -16.32
N ARG A 139 4.40 9.83 -16.04
CA ARG A 139 4.85 11.23 -15.98
C ARG A 139 5.80 11.51 -14.79
N MET A 140 6.59 10.51 -14.39
CA MET A 140 7.52 10.55 -13.27
C MET A 140 8.86 11.21 -13.63
N CYS A 141 9.21 11.28 -14.92
CA CYS A 141 10.43 11.97 -15.36
C CYS A 141 10.19 13.42 -15.73
N ALA A 142 11.23 14.24 -15.53
CA ALA A 142 11.38 15.48 -16.25
C ALA A 142 11.56 15.21 -17.76
N GLU A 143 11.37 16.24 -18.60
CA GLU A 143 11.53 16.15 -20.07
C GLU A 143 12.93 15.71 -20.50
N ASP A 144 13.94 15.86 -19.64
CA ASP A 144 15.30 15.34 -19.78
C ASP A 144 15.57 14.40 -18.58
N PRO A 145 15.42 13.08 -18.73
CA PRO A 145 15.53 12.16 -17.60
C PRO A 145 16.99 12.02 -17.18
N ASP A 146 17.32 12.55 -16.01
CA ASP A 146 18.57 12.24 -15.33
C ASP A 146 18.66 10.74 -15.00
N ASP A 147 19.87 10.27 -14.68
CA ASP A 147 20.12 8.88 -14.28
C ASP A 147 19.30 8.42 -13.05
N ASP A 148 18.72 9.36 -12.30
CA ASP A 148 17.89 9.13 -11.10
C ASP A 148 16.38 9.33 -11.35
N CYS A 149 15.89 9.14 -12.59
CA CYS A 149 14.45 9.28 -12.83
C CYS A 149 13.62 8.26 -12.00
N PRO A 150 12.58 8.69 -11.25
CA PRO A 150 11.74 7.80 -10.45
C PRO A 150 11.02 6.69 -11.22
N CYS A 151 10.80 6.84 -12.54
CA CYS A 151 10.24 5.76 -13.37
C CYS A 151 11.14 4.51 -13.45
N ARG A 152 12.42 4.65 -13.10
CA ARG A 152 13.41 3.56 -13.11
C ARG A 152 13.45 2.82 -11.78
N ILE A 153 12.73 3.28 -10.75
CA ILE A 153 12.67 2.55 -9.49
C ILE A 153 11.95 1.23 -9.76
N GLY A 154 12.69 0.12 -9.67
CA GLY A 154 12.13 -1.22 -9.83
C GLY A 154 11.84 -1.92 -8.50
N HIS A 155 12.64 -1.60 -7.47
CA HIS A 155 12.52 -2.18 -6.13
C HIS A 155 12.93 -1.18 -5.07
N VAL A 156 12.38 -1.32 -3.86
CA VAL A 156 12.78 -0.53 -2.70
C VAL A 156 13.17 -1.48 -1.57
N VAL A 157 14.34 -1.23 -1.00
CA VAL A 157 14.93 -1.99 0.10
C VAL A 157 15.28 -1.04 1.26
N VAL A 158 15.71 -1.57 2.40
CA VAL A 158 16.43 -0.78 3.41
C VAL A 158 17.90 -1.16 3.42
N THR A 159 18.77 -0.19 3.72
CA THR A 159 20.22 -0.42 3.82
C THR A 159 20.64 -0.47 5.28
N ARG A 160 21.11 -1.64 5.71
CA ARG A 160 21.65 -1.87 7.06
C ARG A 160 22.94 -1.07 7.30
N PRO A 161 23.37 -0.88 8.57
CA PRO A 161 24.63 -0.20 8.90
C PRO A 161 25.88 -0.87 8.33
N ASP A 162 25.83 -2.18 8.07
CA ASP A 162 26.90 -2.95 7.42
C ASP A 162 26.88 -2.85 5.88
N GLY A 163 25.95 -2.07 5.32
CA GLY A 163 25.77 -1.87 3.89
C GLY A 163 24.93 -2.95 3.20
N ALA A 164 24.44 -3.97 3.90
CA ALA A 164 23.57 -4.96 3.29
C ALA A 164 22.20 -4.38 2.93
N HIS A 165 21.67 -4.75 1.76
CA HIS A 165 20.32 -4.42 1.34
C HIS A 165 19.35 -5.48 1.87
N VAL A 166 18.29 -5.06 2.54
CA VAL A 166 17.28 -5.94 3.12
C VAL A 166 15.94 -5.75 2.44
N ASP A 167 15.36 -6.87 2.00
CA ASP A 167 13.99 -6.97 1.51
C ASP A 167 13.29 -8.21 2.09
N ILE A 168 12.11 -8.57 1.56
CA ILE A 168 11.33 -9.71 2.06
C ILE A 168 12.07 -11.06 1.96
N THR A 169 13.07 -11.17 1.08
CA THR A 169 13.82 -12.40 0.86
C THR A 169 15.04 -12.53 1.77
N GLY A 170 15.43 -11.45 2.48
CA GLY A 170 16.51 -11.47 3.45
C GLY A 170 17.49 -10.31 3.29
N ALA A 171 18.71 -10.50 3.79
CA ALA A 171 19.81 -9.56 3.65
C ALA A 171 20.75 -9.98 2.52
N HIS A 172 21.09 -9.04 1.65
CA HIS A 172 21.90 -9.27 0.46
C HIS A 172 23.08 -8.30 0.44
N ALA A 173 24.21 -8.74 -0.12
CA ALA A 173 25.29 -7.81 -0.44
C ALA A 173 24.82 -6.80 -1.51
N PRO A 174 25.40 -5.59 -1.56
CA PRO A 174 25.10 -4.62 -2.61
C PRO A 174 25.23 -5.24 -4.01
N GLY A 175 24.21 -5.02 -4.85
CA GLY A 175 24.13 -5.57 -6.21
C GLY A 175 23.79 -7.06 -6.29
N GLN A 176 23.48 -7.73 -5.18
CA GLN A 176 23.09 -9.15 -5.14
C GLN A 176 21.64 -9.40 -4.74
N VAL A 177 20.79 -8.36 -4.74
CA VAL A 177 19.35 -8.53 -4.50
C VAL A 177 18.76 -9.36 -5.64
N PRO A 178 18.00 -10.44 -5.35
CA PRO A 178 17.32 -11.25 -6.37
C PRO A 178 16.48 -10.38 -7.31
N ASP A 179 16.40 -10.76 -8.58
CA ASP A 179 15.71 -10.03 -9.66
C ASP A 179 16.27 -8.63 -10.00
N PHE A 180 17.18 -8.08 -9.18
CA PHE A 180 17.85 -6.79 -9.40
C PHE A 180 19.40 -6.91 -9.35
N PRO A 181 20.02 -7.90 -10.02
CA PRO A 181 21.47 -8.07 -9.98
C PRO A 181 22.19 -6.90 -10.64
N GLY A 182 23.14 -6.30 -9.93
CA GLY A 182 23.92 -5.15 -10.41
C GLY A 182 23.11 -3.86 -10.59
N ALA A 183 21.88 -3.79 -10.09
CA ALA A 183 21.07 -2.57 -10.14
C ALA A 183 21.76 -1.41 -9.41
N THR A 184 21.67 -0.21 -10.00
CA THR A 184 22.17 1.01 -9.36
C THR A 184 21.35 1.29 -8.11
N ALA A 185 22.01 1.42 -6.96
CA ALA A 185 21.37 1.71 -5.69
C ALA A 185 21.48 3.21 -5.37
N VAL A 186 20.35 3.85 -5.14
CA VAL A 186 20.27 5.29 -4.80
C VAL A 186 19.48 5.48 -3.50
N PRO A 187 19.86 6.43 -2.63
CA PRO A 187 19.04 6.76 -1.46
C PRO A 187 17.64 7.22 -1.88
N MET A 188 16.61 6.74 -1.18
CA MET A 188 15.26 7.26 -1.39
C MET A 188 15.15 8.67 -0.82
N THR A 189 14.75 9.62 -1.67
CA THR A 189 14.47 11.01 -1.30
C THR A 189 12.96 11.23 -1.14
N GLU A 190 12.56 12.36 -0.55
CA GLU A 190 11.13 12.73 -0.50
C GLU A 190 10.54 12.91 -1.91
N ALA A 191 11.34 13.35 -2.88
CA ALA A 191 10.91 13.43 -4.27
C ALA A 191 10.59 12.05 -4.85
N HIS A 192 11.42 11.02 -4.56
CA HIS A 192 11.16 9.64 -4.97
C HIS A 192 9.87 9.10 -4.35
N TRP A 193 9.68 9.33 -3.05
CA TRP A 193 8.47 8.92 -2.36
C TRP A 193 7.22 9.63 -2.86
N SER A 194 7.31 10.94 -3.13
CA SER A 194 6.22 11.71 -3.73
C SER A 194 5.88 11.19 -5.13
N ALA A 195 6.87 10.80 -5.92
CA ALA A 195 6.64 10.22 -7.24
C ALA A 195 5.89 8.87 -7.12
N ILE A 196 6.35 7.96 -6.25
CA ILE A 196 5.69 6.67 -6.00
C ILE A 196 4.22 6.88 -5.61
N ARG A 197 3.93 7.77 -4.64
CA ARG A 197 2.56 8.00 -4.15
C ARG A 197 1.64 8.67 -5.16
N SER A 198 2.19 9.39 -6.14
CA SER A 198 1.39 10.14 -7.11
C SER A 198 1.15 9.39 -8.43
N THR A 199 1.77 8.22 -8.60
CA THR A 199 1.76 7.50 -9.87
C THR A 199 0.88 6.26 -9.79
N PRO A 200 -0.06 6.05 -10.74
CA PRO A 200 -1.01 4.94 -10.69
C PRO A 200 -0.39 3.54 -10.92
N THR A 201 0.85 3.46 -11.41
CA THR A 201 1.56 2.19 -11.58
C THR A 201 2.07 1.62 -10.26
N TRP A 202 2.31 2.49 -9.28
CA TRP A 202 2.58 2.09 -7.91
C TRP A 202 1.27 1.92 -7.16
N ARG A 203 1.25 0.92 -6.28
CA ARG A 203 0.15 0.73 -5.35
C ARG A 203 0.32 1.58 -4.13
N ASP A 204 -0.80 1.86 -3.49
CA ASP A 204 -0.77 2.31 -2.11
C ASP A 204 -0.09 1.23 -1.25
N ALA A 205 0.76 1.71 -0.35
CA ALA A 205 1.52 0.86 0.54
C ALA A 205 0.58 0.18 1.54
N ASP A 206 0.50 -1.15 1.52
CA ASP A 206 -0.21 -1.90 2.54
C ASP A 206 0.64 -2.00 3.81
N MET A 207 0.72 -0.87 4.53
CA MET A 207 1.53 -0.74 5.74
C MET A 207 1.05 -1.67 6.86
N HIS A 208 -0.25 -1.99 6.91
CA HIS A 208 -0.77 -2.91 7.93
C HIS A 208 -0.23 -4.32 7.70
N ALA A 209 -0.30 -4.86 6.48
CA ALA A 209 0.27 -6.16 6.16
C ALA A 209 1.80 -6.14 6.33
N ALA A 210 2.48 -5.12 5.77
CA ALA A 210 3.93 -4.99 5.81
C ALA A 210 4.52 -5.06 7.22
N ARG A 211 3.92 -4.32 8.18
CA ARG A 211 4.37 -4.31 9.58
C ARG A 211 4.34 -5.69 10.24
N THR A 212 3.46 -6.60 9.79
CA THR A 212 3.40 -7.95 10.36
C THR A 212 4.62 -8.79 10.03
N PHE A 213 5.32 -8.50 8.93
CA PHE A 213 6.48 -9.26 8.47
C PHE A 213 7.82 -8.73 9.00
N VAL A 214 7.84 -7.51 9.57
CA VAL A 214 9.07 -6.88 10.06
C VAL A 214 9.78 -7.73 11.12
N ASN A 215 9.09 -8.10 12.20
CA ASN A 215 9.71 -8.85 13.29
C ASN A 215 10.16 -10.26 12.87
N PRO A 216 9.33 -11.07 12.16
CA PRO A 216 9.79 -12.33 11.58
C PRO A 216 11.03 -12.17 10.70
N LEU A 217 11.09 -11.11 9.89
CA LEU A 217 12.21 -10.89 8.97
C LEU A 217 13.47 -10.57 9.77
N LEU A 218 13.41 -9.60 10.68
CA LEU A 218 14.54 -9.24 11.54
C LEU A 218 15.04 -10.43 12.37
N ALA A 219 14.14 -11.28 12.88
CA ALA A 219 14.52 -12.51 13.57
C ALA A 219 15.31 -13.45 12.65
N SER A 220 14.82 -13.68 11.42
CA SER A 220 15.52 -14.53 10.44
C SER A 220 16.91 -14.01 10.06
N LEU A 221 17.12 -12.69 10.13
CA LEU A 221 18.43 -12.05 9.89
C LEU A 221 19.39 -12.22 11.06
N GLY A 222 18.89 -12.28 12.30
CA GLY A 222 19.69 -12.51 13.50
C GLY A 222 20.20 -13.95 13.60
N ASP A 223 19.36 -14.91 13.21
CA ASP A 223 19.72 -16.33 13.16
C ASP A 223 20.71 -16.66 12.03
N ALA A 224 20.86 -15.77 11.04
CA ALA A 224 21.76 -15.93 9.90
C ALA A 224 23.21 -15.47 10.14
N GLN A 225 23.61 -15.14 11.37
CA GLN A 225 25.03 -14.85 11.65
C GLN A 225 25.90 -16.06 11.28
N PRO A 226 26.99 -15.86 10.50
CA PRO A 226 27.87 -16.97 10.14
C PRO A 226 28.51 -17.53 11.41
N ALA A 227 28.58 -18.86 11.50
CA ALA A 227 29.44 -19.53 12.47
C ALA A 227 30.85 -18.95 12.34
N SER A 228 31.30 -18.28 13.40
CA SER A 228 32.64 -17.70 13.56
C SER A 228 33.74 -18.75 13.41
#